data_AF-A0AAJ1QE02-F1
#
_entry.id   AF-A0AAJ1QE02-F1
#
_cell.length_a   1.000
_cell.length_b   1.000
_cell.length_c   1.000
_cell.angle_alpha   90.00
_cell.angle_beta   90.00
_cell.angle_gamma   90.00
#
_symmetry.space_group_name_H-M   'P 1'
#
loop_
_entity.id
_entity.type
_entity.pdbx_description
1 polymer ?
#
loop_
_entity_poly.entity_id
_entity_poly.type
_entity_poly.pdbx_seq_one_letter_code
_entity_poly.pdbx_strand_id
1 'polypeptide(L)' 'MRFIRPKIIGTLKIQRMMSGTLAVINDIKNAPNKIIIPCSSIKEGEEIIEKIKNTKTGETIFF' A
#
# COMPACT_ATOMS: atom_id res chain seq x y z
N MET A 1 -5.26 10.20 3.12
CA MET A 1 -4.12 9.67 3.92
C MET A 1 -2.80 10.05 3.26
N ARG A 2 -1.79 10.47 4.03
CA ARG A 2 -0.45 10.80 3.51
C ARG A 2 0.44 9.56 3.56
N PHE A 3 1.01 9.15 2.42
CA PHE A 3 1.92 8.01 2.31
C PHE A 3 3.22 8.45 1.64
N ILE A 4 4.36 8.10 2.22
CA ILE A 4 5.66 8.36 1.60
C ILE A 4 6.14 7.06 1.02
N ARG A 5 6.48 7.07 -0.28
CA ARG A 5 6.94 5.89 -1.00
C ARG A 5 8.26 5.38 -0.39
N PRO A 6 8.29 4.19 0.27
CA PRO A 6 9.49 3.68 0.92
C PRO A 6 10.56 3.27 -0.12
N LYS A 7 11.82 3.07 0.29
CA LYS A 7 12.86 2.64 -0.66
C LYS A 7 12.60 1.24 -1.22
N ILE A 8 11.97 0.37 -0.44
CA ILE A 8 11.69 -1.02 -0.79
C ILE A 8 10.18 -1.26 -0.64
N ILE A 9 9.51 -1.74 -1.69
CA ILE A 9 8.08 -2.12 -1.64
C ILE A 9 7.92 -3.59 -1.23
N GLY A 10 8.73 -4.49 -1.80
CA GLY A 10 8.37 -5.90 -1.87
C GLY A 10 7.16 -6.13 -2.79
N THR A 11 6.48 -7.27 -2.62
CA THR A 11 5.27 -7.61 -3.38
C THR A 11 4.03 -7.01 -2.70
N LEU A 12 3.26 -6.20 -3.43
CA LEU A 12 1.98 -5.68 -2.96
C LEU A 12 0.86 -6.68 -3.24
N LYS A 13 0.00 -6.91 -2.25
CA LYS A 13 -1.17 -7.78 -2.34
C LYS A 13 -2.36 -7.08 -1.69
N ILE A 14 -3.55 -7.31 -2.24
CA ILE A 14 -4.80 -6.91 -1.59
C ILE A 14 -5.21 -8.06 -0.68
N GLN A 15 -5.34 -7.80 0.62
CA GLN A 15 -5.77 -8.80 1.58
C GLN A 15 -6.94 -8.29 2.40
N ARG A 16 -7.87 -9.19 2.73
CA ARG A 16 -8.94 -8.89 3.69
C ARG A 16 -8.36 -8.99 5.10
N MET A 17 -8.43 -7.88 5.84
CA MET A 17 -8.02 -7.79 7.22
C MET A 17 -9.04 -8.47 8.13
N MET A 18 -8.61 -8.83 9.34
CA MET A 18 -9.45 -9.47 10.36
C MET A 18 -10.64 -8.59 10.78
N SER A 19 -10.54 -7.26 10.62
CA SER A 19 -11.63 -6.29 10.79
C SER A 19 -12.70 -6.33 9.69
N GLY A 20 -12.55 -7.20 8.69
CA GLY A 20 -13.46 -7.32 7.54
C GLY A 20 -13.20 -6.33 6.40
N THR A 21 -12.32 -5.34 6.61
CA THR A 21 -11.89 -4.35 5.62
C THR A 21 -10.86 -4.93 4.64
N LEU A 22 -10.74 -4.35 3.44
CA LEU A 22 -9.65 -4.66 2.52
C LEU A 22 -8.46 -3.74 2.81
N ALA A 23 -7.26 -4.24 2.53
CA ALA A 23 -6.06 -3.43 2.61
C ALA A 23 -5.03 -3.88 1.59
N VAL A 24 -4.29 -2.92 1.04
CA VAL A 24 -3.07 -3.16 0.29
C VAL A 24 -1.94 -3.34 1.29
N ILE A 25 -1.34 -4.52 1.29
CA ILE A 25 -0.22 -4.86 2.15
C ILE A 25 0.99 -5.29 1.34
N ASN A 26 2.17 -5.20 1.94
CA ASN A 26 3.37 -5.84 1.41
C ASN A 26 3.88 -6.99 2.28
N ASP A 27 4.75 -7.82 1.72
CA ASP A 27 5.40 -8.95 2.41
C ASP A 27 6.50 -8.52 3.41
N ILE A 28 6.54 -7.24 3.79
CA ILE A 28 7.57 -6.69 4.68
C ILE A 28 7.02 -6.64 6.11
N LYS A 29 7.66 -7.38 7.02
CA LYS A 29 7.21 -7.46 8.42
C LYS A 29 7.47 -6.18 9.22
N ASN A 30 8.58 -5.50 8.96
CA ASN A 30 9.10 -4.43 9.82
C ASN A 30 8.99 -3.05 9.18
N ALA A 31 8.69 -2.03 9.99
CA ALA A 31 8.89 -0.63 9.62
C ALA A 31 10.39 -0.37 9.34
N PRO A 32 10.76 0.64 8.52
CA PRO A 32 9.93 1.68 7.91
C PRO A 32 9.33 1.34 6.55
N ASN A 33 9.66 0.17 5.98
CA ASN A 33 9.24 -0.23 4.63
C ASN A 33 7.93 -1.01 4.59
N LYS A 34 7.35 -1.35 5.75
CA LYS A 34 6.04 -2.00 5.83
C LYS A 34 4.94 -1.07 5.31
N ILE A 35 4.11 -1.59 4.41
CA ILE A 35 2.99 -0.89 3.80
C ILE A 35 1.71 -1.59 4.25
N ILE A 36 0.82 -0.83 4.87
CA ILE A 36 -0.56 -1.22 5.14
C ILE A 36 -1.42 0.00 4.80
N ILE A 37 -2.19 -0.10 3.73
CA ILE A 37 -3.11 0.97 3.30
C ILE A 37 -4.51 0.36 3.23
N PRO A 38 -5.46 0.77 4.09
CA PRO A 38 -6.82 0.30 4.01
C PRO A 38 -7.47 0.76 2.70
N CYS A 39 -8.29 -0.10 2.10
CA CYS A 39 -9.10 0.21 0.94
C CYS A 39 -10.53 -0.32 1.12
N SER A 40 -11.48 0.31 0.44
CA SER A 40 -12.90 0.00 0.51
C SER A 40 -13.31 -1.04 -0.53
N SER A 41 -12.55 -1.15 -1.63
CA SER A 41 -12.81 -2.08 -2.72
C SER A 41 -11.53 -2.65 -3.32
N ILE A 42 -11.65 -3.77 -4.03
CA ILE A 42 -10.54 -4.38 -4.78
C ILE A 42 -10.02 -3.40 -5.84
N LYS A 43 -10.92 -2.72 -6.55
CA LYS A 43 -10.56 -1.75 -7.59
C LYS A 43 -9.73 -0.59 -7.03
N GLU A 44 -10.14 -0.07 -5.88
CA GLU A 44 -9.39 0.99 -5.17
C GLU A 44 -8.01 0.46 -4.73
N GLY A 45 -7.94 -0.79 -4.27
CA GLY A 45 -6.67 -1.46 -3.96
C GLY A 45 -5.74 -1.56 -5.17
N GLU A 46 -6.25 -1.88 -6.36
CA GLU A 46 -5.46 -1.93 -7.60
C GLU A 46 -4.94 -0.55 -8.01
N GLU A 47 -5.79 0.48 -7.95
CA GLU A 47 -5.39 1.86 -8.24
C GLU A 47 -4.29 2.34 -7.27
N ILE A 48 -4.39 1.99 -5.98
CA ILE A 48 -3.35 2.26 -4.99
C ILE A 48 -2.03 1.56 -5.37
N ILE A 49 -2.10 0.29 -5.77
CA ILE A 49 -0.92 -0.49 -6.18
C ILE A 49 -0.24 0.15 -7.39
N GLU A 50 -1.01 0.56 -8.41
CA GLU A 50 -0.46 1.23 -9.59
C GLU A 50 0.16 2.58 -9.24
N LYS A 51 -0.51 3.40 -8.42
CA LYS A 51 0.05 4.67 -7.94
C LYS A 51 1.39 4.45 -7.23
N ILE A 52 1.48 3.47 -6.34
CA ILE A 52 2.73 3.17 -5.61
C ILE A 52 3.84 2.70 -6.56
N LYS A 53 3.51 1.91 -7.59
CA LYS A 53 4.49 1.44 -8.59
C LYS A 53 5.02 2.57 -9.47
N ASN A 54 4.17 3.52 -9.85
CA ASN A 54 4.51 4.64 -10.73
C ASN A 54 5.16 5.82 -9.99
N THR A 55 5.03 5.90 -8.66
CA THR A 55 5.61 6.98 -7.85
C THR A 55 7.08 6.74 -7.56
N LYS A 56 7.90 7.80 -7.59
CA LYS A 56 9.33 7.67 -7.27
C LYS A 56 9.56 7.46 -5.77
N THR A 57 10.66 6.81 -5.45
CA THR A 57 11.07 6.62 -4.05
C THR A 57 11.20 7.97 -3.34
N GLY A 58 10.60 8.09 -2.15
CA GLY A 58 10.64 9.32 -1.34
C GLY A 58 9.57 10.36 -1.69
N GLU A 59 8.81 10.17 -2.78
CA GLU A 59 7.67 11.05 -3.07
C GLU A 59 6.48 10.75 -2.16
N THR A 60 5.72 11.81 -1.88
CA THR A 60 4.52 11.74 -1.04
C THR A 60 3.29 11.57 -1.92
N ILE A 61 2.54 10.50 -1.69
CA ILE A 61 1.27 10.21 -2.32
C ILE A 61 0.14 10.58 -1.35
N PHE A 62 -0.90 11.21 -1.87
CA PHE A 62 -2.14 11.47 -1.16
C PHE A 62 -3.24 10.56 -1.71
N PHE A 63 -3.87 9.81 -0.81
CA PHE A 63 -5.01 8.95 -1.06
C PHE A 63 -6.27 9.52 -0.44
#